data_AF-A0A2R7NQT3-F1
#
_entry.id   AF-A0A2R7NQT3-F1
#
_cell.length_a   1.000
_cell.length_b   1.000
_cell.length_c   1.000
_cell.angle_alpha   90.00
_cell.angle_beta   90.00
_cell.angle_gamma   90.00
#
_symmetry.space_group_name_H-M   'P 1'
#
loop_
_entity.id
_entity.type
_entity.pdbx_description
1 polymer ?
#
loop_
_entity_poly.entity_id
_entity_poly.type
_entity_poly.pdbx_seq_one_letter_code
_entity_poly.pdbx_strand_id
1 'polypeptide(L)'
;MHLTPRETEKLMLFLAGELALKRKARGLKLNYPESIALISHFLLEGARDGKKVAELMQEGANLLTKEDVMPGVADMIHDVQIEATFPDGTKLVTVHNPIR
;
A
#
# COMPACT_ATOMS: atom_id res chain seq x y z
N MET A 1 -2.48 16.46 -19.05
CA MET A 1 -3.15 15.19 -18.68
C MET A 1 -4.60 15.50 -18.36
N HIS A 2 -5.55 14.65 -18.76
CA HIS A 2 -6.95 14.76 -18.38
C HIS A 2 -7.25 13.71 -17.31
N LEU A 3 -6.74 13.94 -16.11
CA LEU A 3 -6.88 13.00 -15.00
C LEU A 3 -8.32 12.98 -14.51
N THR A 4 -8.84 11.78 -14.35
CA THR A 4 -10.07 11.53 -13.60
C THR A 4 -9.85 11.83 -12.11
N PRO A 5 -10.93 12.10 -11.35
CA PRO A 5 -10.83 12.27 -9.89
C PRO A 5 -10.11 11.09 -9.22
N ARG A 6 -10.42 9.87 -9.67
CA ARG A 6 -9.81 8.63 -9.18
C ARG A 6 -8.31 8.54 -9.44
N GLU A 7 -7.84 8.98 -10.60
CA GLU A 7 -6.40 9.01 -10.89
C GLU A 7 -5.70 10.05 -10.02
N THR A 8 -6.35 11.19 -9.75
CA THR A 8 -5.83 12.21 -8.83
C THR A 8 -5.73 11.67 -7.40
N GLU A 9 -6.73 10.94 -6.92
CA GLU A 9 -6.69 10.27 -5.61
C GLU A 9 -5.54 9.27 -5.51
N LYS A 10 -5.30 8.47 -6.56
CA LYS A 10 -4.16 7.54 -6.60
C LYS A 10 -2.81 8.25 -6.56
N LEU A 11 -2.68 9.43 -7.16
CA LEU A 11 -1.47 10.25 -7.04
C LEU A 11 -1.27 10.76 -5.61
N MET A 12 -2.35 11.15 -4.92
CA MET A 12 -2.27 11.52 -3.50
C MET A 12 -1.85 10.33 -2.62
N LEU A 13 -2.32 9.12 -2.96
CA LEU A 13 -1.95 7.90 -2.27
C LEU A 13 -0.48 7.54 -2.47
N PHE A 14 0.04 7.68 -3.70
CA PHE A 14 1.47 7.58 -3.99
C PHE A 14 2.28 8.56 -3.13
N LEU A 15 1.88 9.84 -3.09
CA LEU A 15 2.58 10.87 -2.31
C LEU A 15 2.60 10.55 -0.81
N ALA A 16 1.48 10.05 -0.28
CA ALA A 16 1.39 9.62 1.11
C ALA A 16 2.28 8.40 1.41
N GLY A 17 2.35 7.43 0.49
CA GLY A 17 3.23 6.26 0.60
C GLY A 17 4.71 6.64 0.58
N GLU A 18 5.11 7.52 -0.34
CA GLU A 18 6.47 8.08 -0.41
C GLU A 18 6.85 8.85 0.85
N LEU A 19 5.91 9.64 1.38
CA LEU A 19 6.10 10.34 2.65
C LEU A 19 6.33 9.35 3.79
N ALA A 20 5.47 8.33 3.91
CA ALA A 20 5.58 7.27 4.91
C ALA A 20 6.92 6.50 4.80
N LEU A 21 7.35 6.15 3.58
CA LEU A 21 8.64 5.50 3.33
C LEU A 21 9.80 6.36 3.85
N LYS A 22 9.78 7.67 3.58
CA LYS A 22 10.78 8.61 4.11
C LYS A 22 10.72 8.75 5.64
N ARG A 23 9.55 8.56 6.27
CA ARG A 23 9.41 8.52 7.75
C ARG A 23 10.03 7.25 8.32
N LYS A 24 9.71 6.10 7.73
CA LYS A 24 10.29 4.80 8.09
C LYS A 24 11.81 4.80 7.97
N ALA A 25 12.34 5.33 6.87
CA ALA A 25 13.78 5.35 6.57
C ALA A 25 14.62 6.14 7.59
N ARG A 26 14.01 7.09 8.33
CA ARG A 26 14.67 7.83 9.43
C ARG A 26 14.34 7.28 10.81
N GLY A 27 13.80 6.06 10.89
CA GLY A 27 13.57 5.33 12.14
C GLY A 27 12.25 5.64 12.86
N LEU A 28 11.30 6.33 12.20
CA LEU A 28 9.97 6.54 12.80
C LEU A 28 9.10 5.30 12.60
N LYS A 29 8.44 4.88 13.68
CA LYS A 29 7.35 3.90 13.61
C LYS A 29 6.13 4.52 12.92
N LEU A 30 5.58 3.83 11.94
CA LEU A 30 4.46 4.33 11.16
C LEU A 30 3.15 4.27 11.94
N ASN A 31 2.30 5.28 11.75
CA ASN A 31 0.93 5.26 12.25
C ASN A 31 -0.02 4.55 11.25
N TYR A 32 -1.31 4.52 11.60
CA TYR A 32 -2.35 3.87 10.79
C TYR A 32 -2.41 4.34 9.33
N PRO A 33 -2.61 5.64 9.02
CA PRO A 33 -2.71 6.09 7.62
C PRO A 33 -1.39 5.94 6.85
N GLU A 34 -0.23 6.09 7.51
CA GLU A 34 1.07 5.87 6.88
C GLU A 34 1.28 4.41 6.46
N SER A 35 0.85 3.47 7.30
CA SER A 35 0.95 2.03 7.02
C SER A 35 0.08 1.66 5.81
N ILE A 36 -1.17 2.11 5.79
CA ILE A 36 -2.08 1.88 4.66
C ILE A 36 -1.53 2.53 3.40
N ALA A 37 -1.06 3.78 3.46
CA ALA A 37 -0.54 4.48 2.30
C ALA A 37 0.68 3.79 1.71
N LEU A 38 1.61 3.33 2.56
CA LEU A 38 2.82 2.64 2.12
C LEU A 38 2.49 1.30 1.44
N ILE A 39 1.59 0.50 2.02
CA ILE A 39 1.12 -0.75 1.40
C ILE A 39 0.41 -0.46 0.08
N SER A 40 -0.48 0.53 0.06
CA SER A 40 -1.25 0.86 -1.13
C SER A 40 -0.38 1.35 -2.28
N HIS A 41 0.60 2.19 -1.97
CA HIS A 41 1.62 2.64 -2.92
C HIS A 41 2.38 1.47 -3.53
N PHE A 42 2.84 0.52 -2.70
CA PHE A 42 3.51 -0.69 -3.17
C PHE A 42 2.65 -1.52 -4.14
N LEU A 43 1.36 -1.71 -3.82
CA LEU A 43 0.44 -2.46 -4.67
C LEU A 43 0.19 -1.78 -6.02
N LEU A 44 0.08 -0.45 -6.04
CA LEU A 44 -0.10 0.32 -7.27
C LEU A 44 1.10 0.19 -8.21
N GLU A 45 2.32 0.34 -7.67
CA GLU A 45 3.56 0.20 -8.45
C GLU A 45 3.77 -1.24 -8.92
N GLY A 46 3.53 -2.23 -8.07
CA GLY A 46 3.65 -3.64 -8.45
C GLY A 46 2.65 -4.05 -9.54
N ALA A 47 1.43 -3.50 -9.53
CA ALA A 47 0.49 -3.71 -10.63
C ALA A 47 0.99 -3.06 -11.93
N ARG A 48 1.61 -1.87 -11.83
CA ARG A 48 2.23 -1.19 -12.97
C ARG A 48 3.41 -1.95 -13.56
N ASP A 49 4.18 -2.63 -12.71
CA ASP A 49 5.29 -3.53 -13.09
C ASP A 49 4.82 -4.83 -13.76
N GLY A 50 3.50 -5.09 -13.76
CA GLY A 50 2.91 -6.27 -14.39
C GLY A 50 2.94 -7.52 -13.52
N LYS A 51 3.15 -7.38 -12.20
CA LYS A 51 3.00 -8.51 -11.26
C LYS A 51 1.58 -9.04 -11.26
N LYS A 52 1.41 -10.30 -10.85
CA LYS A 52 0.07 -10.89 -10.71
C LYS A 52 -0.59 -10.43 -9.42
N VAL A 53 -1.93 -10.36 -9.42
CA VAL A 53 -2.73 -10.07 -8.21
C VAL A 53 -2.31 -10.96 -7.04
N ALA A 54 -2.17 -12.27 -7.26
CA ALA A 54 -1.79 -13.22 -6.21
C ALA A 54 -0.38 -12.97 -5.64
N GLU A 55 0.56 -12.49 -6.45
CA GLU A 55 1.91 -12.12 -6.00
C GLU A 55 1.84 -10.90 -5.08
N LEU A 56 1.11 -9.87 -5.50
CA LEU A 56 0.92 -8.65 -4.71
C LEU A 56 0.18 -8.89 -3.40
N MET A 57 -0.79 -9.81 -3.39
CA MET A 57 -1.47 -10.22 -2.15
C MET A 57 -0.49 -10.80 -1.11
N GLN A 58 0.51 -11.58 -1.56
CA GLN A 58 1.50 -12.18 -0.68
C GLN A 58 2.59 -11.18 -0.29
N GLU A 59 3.13 -10.45 -1.26
CA GLU A 59 4.20 -9.47 -1.03
C GLU A 59 3.73 -8.31 -0.15
N GLY A 60 2.51 -7.82 -0.36
CA GLY A 60 1.94 -6.74 0.45
C GLY A 60 1.82 -7.09 1.93
N ALA A 61 1.71 -8.38 2.27
CA ALA A 61 1.66 -8.87 3.66
C ALA A 61 3.04 -9.08 4.31
N ASN A 62 4.12 -8.83 3.58
CA ASN A 62 5.50 -8.95 4.06
C ASN A 62 6.23 -7.59 4.09
N LEU A 63 5.52 -6.49 3.84
CA LEU A 63 6.12 -5.17 3.66
C LEU A 63 6.39 -4.44 4.98
N LEU A 64 5.53 -4.67 5.97
CA LEU A 64 5.61 -4.07 7.30
C LEU A 64 5.51 -5.15 8.36
N THR A 65 6.35 -5.03 9.37
CA THR A 65 6.28 -5.83 10.59
C THR A 65 5.66 -5.04 11.73
N LYS A 66 5.31 -5.72 12.83
CA LYS A 66 4.88 -5.05 14.08
C LYS A 66 5.92 -4.07 14.63
N GLU A 67 7.20 -4.24 14.30
CA GLU A 67 8.27 -3.33 14.75
C GLU A 67 8.28 -2.02 13.98
N ASP A 68 7.83 -2.04 12.72
CA ASP A 68 7.79 -0.88 11.82
C ASP A 68 6.67 0.10 12.14
N VAL A 69 5.69 -0.30 12.95
CA VAL A 69 4.46 0.45 13.22
C VAL A 69 4.29 0.77 14.70
N MET A 70 3.47 1.78 14.99
CA MET A 70 3.09 2.15 16.36
C MET A 70 2.28 1.03 17.04
N PRO A 71 2.32 0.93 18.39
CA PRO A 71 1.53 -0.08 19.11
C PRO A 71 0.04 -0.04 18.75
N GLY A 72 -0.56 -1.21 18.53
CA GLY A 72 -1.96 -1.38 18.16
C GLY A 72 -2.27 -1.21 16.67
N VAL A 73 -1.39 -0.59 15.87
CA VAL A 73 -1.66 -0.36 14.43
C VAL A 73 -1.81 -1.68 13.66
N ALA A 74 -0.99 -2.69 13.97
CA ALA A 74 -1.07 -4.00 13.33
C ALA A 74 -2.43 -4.69 13.57
N ASP A 75 -3.01 -4.52 14.76
CA ASP A 75 -4.29 -5.14 15.11
C ASP A 75 -5.49 -4.35 14.54
N MET A 76 -5.29 -3.08 14.17
CA MET A 76 -6.32 -2.23 13.56
C MET A 76 -6.49 -2.46 12.05
N ILE A 77 -5.44 -2.95 11.36
CA ILE A 77 -5.43 -3.10 9.90
C ILE A 77 -5.63 -4.57 9.56
N HIS A 78 -6.88 -4.99 9.40
CA HIS A 78 -7.24 -6.36 9.03
C HIS A 78 -7.07 -6.63 7.53
N ASP A 79 -7.32 -5.62 6.71
CA ASP A 79 -7.04 -5.68 5.27
C ASP A 79 -6.69 -4.31 4.70
N VAL A 80 -6.03 -4.34 3.54
CA VAL A 80 -5.85 -3.19 2.67
C VAL A 80 -6.35 -3.59 1.29
N GLN A 81 -7.26 -2.79 0.75
CA GLN A 81 -7.91 -3.03 -0.54
C GLN A 81 -7.60 -1.89 -1.51
N ILE A 82 -7.03 -2.22 -2.66
CA ILE A 82 -6.70 -1.24 -3.69
C ILE A 82 -7.07 -1.77 -5.06
N GLU A 83 -7.80 -0.96 -5.82
CA GLU A 83 -8.02 -1.22 -7.24
C GLU A 83 -6.89 -0.63 -8.08
N ALA A 84 -6.07 -1.50 -8.66
CA ALA A 84 -4.91 -1.15 -9.48
C ALA A 84 -5.13 -1.57 -10.95
N THR A 85 -4.45 -0.89 -11.87
CA THR A 85 -4.55 -1.17 -13.31
C THR A 85 -3.39 -2.05 -13.73
N PHE A 86 -3.68 -3.31 -14.05
CA PHE A 86 -2.74 -4.31 -14.52
C PHE A 86 -2.67 -4.31 -16.06
N PRO A 87 -1.68 -5.00 -16.67
CA PRO A 87 -1.61 -5.15 -18.13
C PRO A 87 -2.89 -5.72 -18.77
N ASP A 88 -3.68 -6.48 -18.01
CA ASP A 88 -4.93 -7.10 -18.45
C ASP A 88 -6.20 -6.45 -17.85
N GLY A 89 -6.07 -5.24 -17.29
CA GLY A 89 -7.20 -4.43 -16.84
C GLY A 89 -7.18 -4.09 -15.35
N THR A 90 -8.20 -3.34 -14.91
CA THR A 90 -8.32 -2.94 -13.50
C THR A 90 -8.83 -4.08 -12.64
N LYS A 91 -8.15 -4.36 -11.54
CA LYS A 91 -8.50 -5.43 -10.59
C LYS A 91 -8.38 -4.93 -9.16
N LEU A 92 -9.21 -5.47 -8.28
CA LEU A 92 -9.11 -5.28 -6.84
C LEU A 92 -8.04 -6.22 -6.27
N VAL A 93 -7.10 -5.67 -5.52
CA VAL A 93 -6.12 -6.43 -4.73
C VAL A 93 -6.48 -6.27 -3.25
N THR A 94 -6.66 -7.38 -2.56
CA THR A 94 -6.93 -7.40 -1.11
C THR A 94 -5.80 -8.10 -0.40
N VAL A 95 -5.09 -7.37 0.46
CA VAL A 95 -4.05 -7.93 1.33
C VAL A 95 -4.65 -8.13 2.72
N HIS A 96 -4.77 -9.38 3.16
CA HIS A 96 -5.27 -9.71 4.49
C HIS A 96 -4.13 -9.75 5.51
N ASN A 97 -4.37 -9.19 6.70
CA ASN A 97 -3.40 -9.07 7.80
C ASN A 97 -2.02 -8.60 7.30
N PRO A 98 -1.95 -7.39 6.70
CA PRO A 98 -0.77 -6.95 5.96
C PRO A 98 0.45 -6.63 6.84
N ILE A 99 0.28 -6.58 8.17
CA ILE A 99 1.34 -6.28 9.13
C ILE A 99 1.51 -7.49 10.05
N ARG A 100 2.67 -8.15 9.97
CA ARG A 100 2.97 -9.39 10.70
C ARG A 100 3.93 -9.19 11.86
#